data_AF-A0AAV2Q3G8-F1
#
_entry.id   AF-A0AAV2Q3G8-F1
#
_cell.length_a   1.000
_cell.length_b   1.000
_cell.length_c   1.000
_cell.angle_alpha   90.00
_cell.angle_beta   90.00
_cell.angle_gamma   90.00
#
_symmetry.space_group_name_H-M   'P 1'
#
loop_
_entity.id
_entity.type
_entity.pdbx_description
1 polymer ?
#
loop_
_entity_poly.entity_id
_entity_poly.type
_entity_poly.pdbx_seq_one_letter_code
_entity_poly.pdbx_strand_id
1 'polypeptide(L)'
;NQVSSVECLSLIAASVVVTSAAVAPSQGIVLGPSSSRMRKVAIAIVVAAVWAGCLLLTQAKFEDSCMACMCWASTNCSYDREQPCVTHEWGEYCGPFAITFNYWIDGGCRHVDDVDKPSIDCTLPPYYECVGSDNCNQMTVQAYLEKYVTSAHPKADCELYAKTHSGGPWGINQPYALEYWNAVSECCVNITETFGQTESICDTKQAPFKIY
;
A
#
# COMPACT_ATOMS: atom_id res chain seq x y z
N ASN A 1 5.03 8.26 -5.43
CA ASN A 1 4.86 8.00 -6.89
C ASN A 1 4.81 6.49 -7.14
N GLN A 2 3.66 5.86 -6.92
CA GLN A 2 3.45 4.45 -7.22
C GLN A 2 2.30 4.36 -8.23
N VAL A 3 2.57 3.80 -9.41
CA VAL A 3 1.57 3.67 -10.48
C VAL A 3 0.60 2.56 -10.09
N SER A 4 -0.67 2.90 -9.94
CA SER A 4 -1.71 1.93 -9.58
C SER A 4 -1.92 0.93 -10.72
N SER A 5 -2.26 -0.33 -10.43
CA SER A 5 -2.71 -1.33 -11.41
C SER A 5 -3.78 -0.80 -12.38
N VAL A 6 -4.62 0.12 -11.90
CA VAL A 6 -5.65 0.82 -12.68
C VAL A 6 -5.07 1.85 -13.67
N GLU A 7 -4.00 2.54 -13.29
CA GLU A 7 -3.26 3.47 -14.18
C GLU A 7 -2.51 2.71 -15.27
N CYS A 8 -1.98 1.51 -14.98
CA CYS A 8 -1.35 0.66 -15.99
C CYS A 8 -2.37 0.15 -17.02
N LEU A 9 -3.57 -0.27 -16.59
CA LEU A 9 -4.68 -0.64 -17.48
C LEU A 9 -5.15 0.54 -18.35
N SER A 10 -5.16 1.75 -17.78
CA SER A 10 -5.52 2.98 -18.50
C SER A 10 -4.49 3.35 -19.57
N LEU A 11 -3.20 3.15 -19.30
CA LEU A 11 -2.11 3.33 -20.27
C LEU A 11 -2.16 2.28 -21.40
N ILE A 12 -2.57 1.04 -21.10
CA ILE A 12 -2.81 -0.02 -22.10
C ILE A 12 -3.99 0.36 -23.01
N ALA A 13 -5.11 0.84 -22.43
CA ALA A 13 -6.26 1.28 -23.21
C ALA A 13 -5.92 2.49 -24.10
N ALA A 14 -5.18 3.47 -23.59
CA ALA A 14 -4.76 4.66 -24.34
C ALA A 14 -3.84 4.30 -25.52
N SER A 15 -2.94 3.33 -25.35
CA SER A 15 -2.06 2.87 -26.43
C SER A 15 -2.80 2.08 -27.53
N VAL A 16 -3.91 1.42 -27.22
CA VAL A 16 -4.81 0.82 -28.23
C VAL A 16 -5.58 1.90 -29.01
N VAL A 17 -6.06 2.96 -28.34
CA VAL A 17 -6.84 4.04 -28.97
C VAL A 17 -6.01 4.92 -29.90
N VAL A 18 -4.74 5.19 -29.57
CA VAL A 18 -3.83 5.97 -30.45
C VAL A 18 -3.60 5.28 -31.80
N THR A 19 -3.71 3.95 -31.88
CA THR A 19 -3.53 3.21 -33.14
C THR A 19 -4.72 3.28 -34.09
N SER A 20 -5.90 3.70 -33.63
CA SER A 20 -7.09 3.86 -34.48
C SER A 20 -7.23 5.28 -35.06
N ALA A 21 -6.53 6.28 -34.51
CA ALA A 21 -6.72 7.69 -34.86
C ALA A 21 -5.67 8.29 -35.81
N ALA A 22 -4.57 7.60 -36.12
CA ALA A 22 -3.50 8.17 -36.94
C ALA A 22 -3.60 7.81 -38.44
N VAL A 23 -4.62 8.34 -39.12
CA VAL A 23 -4.56 8.58 -40.58
C VAL A 23 -5.17 9.95 -40.88
N ALA A 24 -4.36 11.00 -40.76
CA ALA A 24 -4.59 12.27 -41.43
C ALA A 24 -3.43 12.52 -42.41
N PRO A 25 -3.69 12.89 -43.68
CA PRO A 25 -2.63 13.07 -44.66
C PRO A 25 -2.21 14.54 -44.67
N SER A 26 -0.96 14.84 -44.29
CA SER A 26 -0.33 16.09 -44.74
C SER A 26 1.19 15.95 -44.82
N GLN A 27 1.65 15.88 -46.08
CA GLN A 27 2.90 16.42 -46.63
C GLN A 27 4.22 16.03 -45.96
N GLY A 28 4.93 15.09 -46.60
CA GLY A 28 6.34 15.32 -46.93
C GLY A 28 7.44 14.79 -46.02
N ILE A 29 7.47 13.48 -45.72
CA ILE A 29 8.74 12.77 -45.45
C ILE A 29 8.67 11.42 -46.17
N VAL A 30 9.50 11.23 -47.20
CA VAL A 30 9.62 9.97 -47.95
C VAL A 30 10.41 8.97 -47.09
N LEU A 31 9.69 8.20 -46.28
CA LEU A 31 10.18 6.92 -45.76
C LEU A 31 9.87 5.86 -46.83
N GLY A 32 10.88 5.11 -47.26
CA GLY A 32 10.76 4.03 -48.25
C GLY A 32 9.70 2.99 -47.87
N PRO A 33 9.32 2.08 -48.80
CA PRO A 33 8.18 1.18 -48.62
C PRO A 33 8.40 0.21 -47.45
N SER A 34 8.02 0.65 -46.26
CA SER A 34 7.89 -0.21 -45.10
C SER A 34 6.71 -1.12 -45.38
N SER A 35 7.01 -2.38 -45.70
CA SER A 35 5.99 -3.39 -45.91
C SER A 35 5.02 -3.39 -44.72
N SER A 36 3.72 -3.46 -44.99
CA SER A 36 2.66 -3.55 -43.97
C SER A 36 2.97 -4.61 -42.88
N ARG A 37 3.75 -5.63 -43.23
CA ARG A 37 4.29 -6.63 -42.29
C ARG A 37 5.28 -6.04 -41.28
N MET A 38 6.22 -5.19 -41.69
CA MET A 38 7.18 -4.55 -40.77
C MET A 38 6.49 -3.61 -39.77
N ARG A 39 5.44 -2.88 -40.17
CA ARG A 39 4.65 -2.06 -39.24
C ARG A 39 3.91 -2.91 -38.20
N LYS A 40 3.29 -4.01 -38.61
CA LYS A 40 2.59 -4.94 -37.69
C LYS A 40 3.55 -5.61 -36.71
N VAL A 41 4.74 -5.99 -37.17
CA VAL A 41 5.80 -6.58 -36.32
C VAL A 41 6.30 -5.57 -35.29
N ALA A 42 6.56 -4.32 -35.69
CA ALA A 42 6.97 -3.27 -34.76
C ALA A 42 5.91 -3.00 -33.67
N ILE A 43 4.62 -2.98 -34.05
CA ILE A 43 3.52 -2.80 -33.08
C ILE A 43 3.44 -3.98 -32.11
N ALA A 44 3.53 -5.22 -32.60
CA ALA A 44 3.50 -6.40 -31.74
C ALA A 44 4.65 -6.41 -30.72
N ILE A 45 5.84 -5.96 -31.11
CA ILE A 45 7.01 -5.85 -30.22
C ILE A 45 6.76 -4.79 -29.14
N VAL A 46 6.22 -3.63 -29.48
CA VAL A 46 5.92 -2.57 -28.51
C VAL A 46 4.84 -3.03 -27.51
N VAL A 47 3.78 -3.68 -27.99
CA VAL A 47 2.74 -4.23 -27.11
C VAL A 47 3.30 -5.30 -26.17
N ALA A 48 4.14 -6.21 -26.68
CA ALA A 48 4.78 -7.23 -25.86
C ALA A 48 5.73 -6.63 -24.81
N ALA A 49 6.48 -5.57 -25.16
CA ALA A 49 7.38 -4.88 -24.24
C ALA A 49 6.61 -4.10 -23.15
N VAL A 50 5.50 -3.43 -23.50
CA VAL A 50 4.62 -2.75 -22.54
C VAL A 50 3.94 -3.76 -21.62
N TRP A 51 3.49 -4.90 -22.16
CA TRP A 51 2.87 -5.97 -21.38
C TRP A 51 3.86 -6.62 -20.41
N ALA A 52 5.07 -6.94 -20.88
CA ALA A 52 6.15 -7.45 -20.02
C ALA A 52 6.60 -6.41 -18.98
N GLY A 53 6.65 -5.13 -19.34
CA GLY A 53 6.95 -4.04 -18.42
C GLY A 53 5.89 -3.87 -17.32
N CYS A 54 4.60 -3.97 -17.67
CA CYS A 54 3.51 -3.87 -16.70
C CYS A 54 3.48 -5.09 -15.75
N LEU A 55 3.82 -6.30 -16.25
CA LEU A 55 3.94 -7.50 -15.41
C LEU A 55 5.09 -7.41 -14.39
N LEU A 56 6.13 -6.65 -14.69
CA LEU A 56 7.27 -6.43 -13.78
C LEU A 56 7.00 -5.35 -12.72
N LEU A 57 5.89 -4.62 -12.82
CA LEU A 57 5.50 -3.53 -11.92
C LEU A 57 4.44 -3.93 -10.89
N THR A 58 4.08 -5.21 -10.78
CA THR A 58 3.18 -5.70 -9.72
C THR A 58 3.94 -5.72 -8.39
N GLN A 59 4.16 -4.55 -7.80
CA GLN A 59 4.60 -4.43 -6.42
C GLN A 59 3.43 -4.84 -5.52
N ALA A 60 3.72 -5.59 -4.44
CA ALA A 60 2.77 -5.81 -3.36
C ALA A 60 2.26 -4.44 -2.90
N LYS A 61 1.02 -4.11 -3.23
CA LYS A 61 0.38 -2.93 -2.70
C LYS A 61 0.03 -3.23 -1.27
N PHE A 62 0.52 -2.40 -0.36
CA PHE A 62 -0.09 -2.27 0.94
C PHE A 62 -1.57 -1.90 0.71
N GLU A 63 -2.47 -2.83 1.02
CA GLU A 63 -3.88 -2.73 0.66
C GLU A 63 -4.67 -1.96 1.72
N ASP A 64 -5.53 -1.03 1.30
CA ASP A 64 -6.35 -0.18 2.18
C ASP A 64 -7.18 -1.00 3.18
N SER A 65 -7.60 -2.19 2.77
CA SER A 65 -8.34 -3.14 3.58
C SER A 65 -7.51 -3.81 4.67
N CYS A 66 -6.24 -4.12 4.38
CA CYS A 66 -5.31 -4.62 5.38
C CYS A 66 -5.07 -3.56 6.47
N MET A 67 -4.89 -2.31 6.05
CA MET A 67 -4.78 -1.17 6.98
C MET A 67 -6.02 -1.06 7.88
N ALA A 68 -7.22 -1.12 7.30
CA ALA A 68 -8.46 -1.06 8.05
C ALA A 68 -8.60 -2.21 9.07
N CYS A 69 -8.20 -3.43 8.70
CA CYS A 69 -8.28 -4.57 9.62
C CYS A 69 -7.21 -4.56 10.72
N MET A 70 -6.01 -4.03 10.45
CA MET A 70 -5.02 -3.77 11.51
C MET A 70 -5.54 -2.74 12.52
N CYS A 71 -6.13 -1.65 12.04
CA CYS A 71 -6.78 -0.66 12.88
C CYS A 71 -7.90 -1.28 13.76
N TRP A 72 -8.72 -2.16 13.17
CA TRP A 72 -9.76 -2.87 13.90
C TRP A 72 -9.19 -3.80 14.98
N ALA A 73 -8.17 -4.60 14.64
CA ALA A 73 -7.53 -5.50 15.59
C ALA A 73 -6.80 -4.77 16.72
N SER A 74 -6.25 -3.59 16.46
CA SER A 74 -5.53 -2.79 17.46
C SER A 74 -6.46 -2.14 18.48
N THR A 75 -7.52 -1.45 18.02
CA THR A 75 -8.37 -0.63 18.91
C THR A 75 -9.85 -0.60 18.52
N ASN A 76 -10.29 -1.48 17.62
CA ASN A 76 -11.57 -1.36 16.92
C ASN A 76 -11.68 -0.01 16.18
N CYS A 77 -10.55 0.53 15.71
CA CYS A 77 -10.42 1.86 15.13
C CYS A 77 -10.99 3.00 16.00
N SER A 78 -10.98 2.83 17.32
CA SER A 78 -11.61 3.75 18.26
C SER A 78 -10.60 4.20 19.30
N TYR A 79 -10.38 5.51 19.39
CA TYR A 79 -9.49 6.14 20.37
C TYR A 79 -9.99 7.56 20.70
N ASP A 80 -9.62 8.04 21.87
CA ASP A 80 -9.83 9.43 22.30
C ASP A 80 -8.74 10.30 21.67
N ARG A 81 -9.10 11.31 20.86
CA ARG A 81 -8.08 12.14 20.18
C ARG A 81 -7.41 13.12 21.13
N GLU A 82 -8.10 13.51 22.20
CA GLU A 82 -7.62 14.38 23.25
C GLU A 82 -6.75 13.64 24.27
N GLN A 83 -6.97 12.33 24.44
CA GLN A 83 -6.15 11.41 25.24
C GLN A 83 -5.78 10.16 24.41
N PRO A 84 -4.90 10.30 23.40
CA PRO A 84 -4.69 9.26 22.40
C PRO A 84 -3.91 8.05 22.90
N CYS A 85 -3.39 8.08 24.13
CA CYS A 85 -2.45 7.10 24.64
C CYS A 85 -2.99 6.35 25.85
N VAL A 86 -2.75 5.05 25.89
CA VAL A 86 -3.02 4.20 27.06
C VAL A 86 -1.69 3.62 27.54
N THR A 87 -1.40 3.82 28.83
CA THR A 87 -0.22 3.23 29.48
C THR A 87 -0.56 1.84 30.00
N HIS A 88 0.25 0.86 29.63
CA HIS A 88 0.24 -0.50 30.14
C HIS A 88 1.54 -0.80 30.88
N GLU A 89 1.63 -1.97 31.52
CA GLU A 89 2.82 -2.41 32.27
C GLU A 89 4.10 -2.42 31.41
N TRP A 90 3.96 -2.68 30.10
CA TRP A 90 5.07 -2.89 29.18
C TRP A 90 5.36 -1.70 28.27
N GLY A 91 4.62 -0.60 28.41
CA GLY A 91 4.79 0.59 27.58
C GLY A 91 3.49 1.36 27.35
N GLU A 92 3.60 2.39 26.52
CA GLU A 92 2.47 3.23 26.10
C GLU A 92 2.16 2.98 24.63
N TYR A 93 0.87 2.78 24.34
CA TYR A 93 0.36 2.59 22.98
C TYR A 93 -0.65 3.67 22.69
N CYS A 94 -0.57 4.25 21.49
CA CYS A 94 -1.38 5.41 21.14
C CYS A 94 -2.08 5.28 19.79
N GLY A 95 -3.18 6.02 19.65
CA GLY A 95 -3.93 6.13 18.41
C GLY A 95 -4.67 4.84 18.02
N PRO A 96 -5.31 4.83 16.84
CA PRO A 96 -6.15 3.72 16.41
C PRO A 96 -5.34 2.45 16.08
N PHE A 97 -4.03 2.58 15.89
CA PHE A 97 -3.13 1.47 15.54
C PHE A 97 -2.23 1.03 16.70
N ALA A 98 -2.44 1.53 17.93
CA ALA A 98 -1.59 1.20 19.08
C ALA A 98 -0.08 1.46 18.81
N ILE A 99 0.23 2.59 18.17
CA ILE A 99 1.59 3.03 17.83
C ILE A 99 2.35 3.34 19.12
N THR A 100 3.61 2.89 19.20
CA THR A 100 4.55 3.29 20.24
C THR A 100 5.48 4.39 19.75
N PHE A 101 6.14 5.11 20.66
CA PHE A 101 7.09 6.16 20.29
C PHE A 101 8.21 5.65 19.36
N ASN A 102 8.79 4.48 19.64
CA ASN A 102 9.84 3.90 18.79
C ASN A 102 9.31 3.47 17.42
N TYR A 103 8.07 2.96 17.36
CA TYR A 103 7.40 2.66 16.10
C TYR A 103 7.25 3.92 15.24
N TRP A 104 6.81 5.03 15.85
CA TRP A 104 6.67 6.31 15.16
C TRP A 104 8.02 6.86 14.65
N ILE A 105 9.08 6.74 15.46
CA ILE A 105 10.45 7.10 15.03
C ILE A 105 10.85 6.29 13.79
N ASP A 106 10.61 4.98 13.82
CA ASP A 106 10.95 4.10 12.72
C ASP A 106 10.12 4.35 11.46
N GLY A 107 8.88 4.82 11.61
CA GLY A 107 8.04 5.35 10.53
C GLY A 107 8.47 6.72 9.99
N GLY A 108 9.60 7.26 10.47
CA GLY A 108 10.17 8.53 10.00
C GLY A 108 9.64 9.76 10.74
N CYS A 109 9.10 9.59 11.95
CA CYS A 109 8.66 10.72 12.78
C CYS A 109 7.61 11.59 12.07
N ARG A 110 6.57 10.98 11.50
CA ARG A 110 5.57 11.72 10.70
C ARG A 110 4.96 12.85 11.52
N HIS A 111 4.86 14.03 10.90
CA HIS A 111 4.26 15.21 11.50
C HIS A 111 2.87 15.44 10.94
N VAL A 112 1.93 15.91 11.77
CA VAL A 112 0.54 16.15 11.34
C VAL A 112 0.46 17.14 10.16
N ASP A 113 1.36 18.13 10.11
CA ASP A 113 1.41 19.16 9.06
C ASP A 113 2.04 18.70 7.73
N ASP A 114 2.86 17.64 7.72
CA ASP A 114 3.54 17.13 6.51
C ASP A 114 3.78 15.62 6.66
N VAL A 115 2.69 14.85 6.62
CA VAL A 115 2.72 13.39 6.81
C VAL A 115 3.49 12.65 5.72
N ASP A 116 3.64 13.25 4.53
CA ASP A 116 4.29 12.63 3.37
C ASP A 116 5.81 12.56 3.52
N LYS A 117 6.40 13.39 4.39
CA LYS A 117 7.85 13.44 4.60
C LYS A 117 8.25 13.01 6.02
N PRO A 118 9.43 12.40 6.17
CA PRO A 118 10.01 12.24 7.50
C PRO A 118 10.25 13.61 8.15
N SER A 119 9.97 13.73 9.45
CA SER A 119 10.36 14.91 10.23
C SER A 119 11.81 14.77 10.71
N ILE A 120 12.47 15.91 10.92
CA ILE A 120 13.76 15.98 11.64
C ILE A 120 13.52 15.98 13.16
N ASP A 121 12.35 16.44 13.60
CA ASP A 121 11.98 16.48 15.01
C ASP A 121 11.26 15.18 15.41
N CYS A 122 12.02 14.31 16.07
CA CYS A 122 11.58 13.02 16.58
C CYS A 122 11.41 13.05 18.11
N THR A 123 10.76 14.08 18.64
CA THR A 123 10.52 14.23 20.09
C THR A 123 9.10 13.84 20.51
N LEU A 124 8.84 13.78 21.81
CA LEU A 124 7.54 13.37 22.37
C LEU A 124 6.37 14.31 21.98
N PRO A 125 6.50 15.66 21.96
CA PRO A 125 5.36 16.51 21.60
C PRO A 125 4.84 16.26 20.16
N PRO A 126 5.68 16.24 19.11
CA PRO A 126 5.22 15.88 17.76
C PRO A 126 4.66 14.46 17.65
N TYR A 127 5.18 13.53 18.44
CA TYR A 127 4.62 12.17 18.54
C TYR A 127 3.18 12.20 19.04
N TYR A 128 2.90 12.88 20.16
CA TYR A 128 1.54 12.97 20.71
C TYR A 128 0.56 13.68 19.77
N GLU A 129 1.02 14.70 19.04
CA GLU A 129 0.23 15.36 18.00
C GLU A 129 -0.10 14.40 16.84
N CYS A 130 0.88 13.61 16.39
CA CYS A 130 0.68 12.65 15.31
C CYS A 130 -0.29 11.54 15.69
N VAL A 131 -0.13 10.92 16.87
CA VAL A 131 -1.00 9.81 17.31
C VAL A 131 -2.44 10.25 17.60
N GLY A 132 -2.68 11.56 17.78
CA GLY A 132 -4.01 12.18 17.81
C GLY A 132 -4.68 12.38 16.44
N SER A 133 -3.98 12.12 15.34
CA SER A 133 -4.44 12.37 13.96
C SER A 133 -4.55 11.08 13.15
N ASP A 134 -5.74 10.78 12.61
CA ASP A 134 -5.98 9.57 11.81
C ASP A 134 -5.01 9.45 10.63
N ASN A 135 -4.80 10.56 9.91
CA ASN A 135 -3.93 10.60 8.73
C ASN A 135 -2.45 10.37 9.12
N CYS A 136 -1.99 11.01 10.19
CA CYS A 136 -0.60 10.84 10.62
C CYS A 136 -0.32 9.41 11.09
N ASN A 137 -1.26 8.80 11.82
CA ASN A 137 -1.18 7.38 12.20
C ASN A 137 -1.06 6.45 10.98
N GLN A 138 -1.93 6.61 9.97
CA GLN A 138 -1.90 5.79 8.77
C GLN A 138 -0.57 5.92 8.03
N MET A 139 -0.09 7.16 7.83
CA MET A 139 1.18 7.40 7.16
C MET A 139 2.39 6.88 7.96
N THR A 140 2.33 6.91 9.29
CA THR A 140 3.34 6.29 10.15
C THR A 140 3.37 4.77 9.96
N VAL A 141 2.22 4.10 10.00
CA VAL A 141 2.13 2.64 9.79
C VAL A 141 2.62 2.26 8.40
N GLN A 142 2.18 2.98 7.37
CA GLN A 142 2.61 2.72 6.00
C GLN A 142 4.12 2.88 5.84
N ALA A 143 4.71 3.95 6.39
CA ALA A 143 6.15 4.19 6.33
C ALA A 143 6.96 3.15 7.10
N TYR A 144 6.49 2.74 8.28
CA TYR A 144 7.13 1.69 9.08
C TYR A 144 7.13 0.35 8.33
N LEU A 145 6.00 -0.02 7.72
CA LEU A 145 5.88 -1.25 6.95
C LEU A 145 6.63 -1.18 5.60
N GLU A 146 6.73 -0.01 4.98
CA GLU A 146 7.58 0.19 3.82
C GLU A 146 9.06 -0.05 4.18
N LYS A 147 9.51 0.48 5.33
CA LYS A 147 10.87 0.30 5.84
C LYS A 147 11.19 -1.18 6.08
N TYR A 148 10.32 -1.92 6.75
CA TYR A 148 10.63 -3.27 7.24
C TYR A 148 10.10 -4.43 6.43
N VAL A 149 9.07 -4.22 5.61
CA VAL A 149 8.41 -5.29 4.84
C VAL A 149 8.64 -5.09 3.35
N THR A 150 8.14 -4.00 2.77
CA THR A 150 8.09 -3.83 1.31
C THR A 150 9.49 -3.80 0.67
N SER A 151 10.46 -3.19 1.35
CA SER A 151 11.85 -3.15 0.89
C SER A 151 12.54 -4.53 0.88
N ALA A 152 12.09 -5.45 1.75
CA ALA A 152 12.70 -6.76 1.97
C ALA A 152 11.93 -7.92 1.29
N HIS A 153 10.62 -7.75 1.09
CA HIS A 153 9.70 -8.81 0.68
C HIS A 153 8.76 -8.33 -0.44
N PRO A 154 9.13 -8.49 -1.73
CA PRO A 154 8.35 -7.98 -2.86
C PRO A 154 6.99 -8.66 -3.07
N LYS A 155 6.70 -9.74 -2.32
CA LYS A 155 5.42 -10.48 -2.30
C LYS A 155 4.77 -10.45 -0.92
N ALA A 156 4.99 -9.39 -0.15
CA ALA A 156 4.35 -9.24 1.15
C ALA A 156 2.83 -9.27 1.01
N ASP A 157 2.17 -10.01 1.90
CA ASP A 157 0.73 -10.06 2.06
C ASP A 157 0.31 -9.41 3.38
N CYS A 158 -1.00 -9.35 3.65
CA CYS A 158 -1.50 -8.74 4.87
C CYS A 158 -1.03 -9.48 6.14
N GLU A 159 -0.82 -10.80 6.08
CA GLU A 159 -0.26 -11.55 7.21
C GLU A 159 1.11 -10.99 7.60
N LEU A 160 2.00 -10.83 6.63
CA LEU A 160 3.34 -10.30 6.90
C LEU A 160 3.30 -8.86 7.41
N TYR A 161 2.42 -8.02 6.85
CA TYR A 161 2.23 -6.64 7.34
C TYR A 161 1.71 -6.61 8.79
N ALA A 162 0.67 -7.38 9.11
CA ALA A 162 0.08 -7.44 10.44
C ALA A 162 1.06 -7.96 11.49
N LYS A 163 1.77 -9.07 11.16
CA LYS A 163 2.77 -9.65 12.07
C LYS A 163 3.97 -8.73 12.27
N THR A 164 4.34 -7.94 11.27
CA THR A 164 5.42 -6.94 11.42
C THR A 164 4.94 -5.71 12.20
N HIS A 165 3.67 -5.30 12.04
CA HIS A 165 3.09 -4.20 12.79
C HIS A 165 3.07 -4.49 14.31
N SER A 166 2.57 -5.66 14.70
CA SER A 166 2.54 -6.09 16.12
C SER A 166 3.88 -6.62 16.63
N GLY A 167 4.56 -7.42 15.82
CA GLY A 167 5.83 -8.09 16.12
C GLY A 167 7.05 -7.18 16.14
N GLY A 168 6.96 -6.04 15.45
CA GLY A 168 8.15 -5.42 14.90
C GLY A 168 8.87 -6.34 13.91
N PRO A 169 10.03 -5.92 13.39
CA PRO A 169 10.62 -6.61 12.27
C PRO A 169 11.25 -7.96 12.70
N TRP A 170 11.69 -8.09 13.97
CA TRP A 170 12.31 -9.32 14.49
C TRP A 170 11.34 -10.21 15.30
N GLY A 171 10.10 -9.77 15.52
CA GLY A 171 9.09 -10.50 16.29
C GLY A 171 8.04 -11.23 15.46
N ILE A 172 8.17 -11.25 14.13
CA ILE A 172 7.17 -11.80 13.19
C ILE A 172 6.79 -13.26 13.52
N ASN A 173 7.73 -14.06 14.03
CA ASN A 173 7.50 -15.49 14.36
C ASN A 173 7.09 -15.72 15.82
N GLN A 174 6.84 -14.66 16.59
CA GLN A 174 6.46 -14.79 17.99
C GLN A 174 4.96 -15.09 18.13
N PRO A 175 4.54 -15.77 19.22
CA PRO A 175 3.13 -16.11 19.43
C PRO A 175 2.19 -14.91 19.40
N TYR A 176 2.58 -13.78 19.99
CA TYR A 176 1.75 -12.57 20.02
C TYR A 176 1.53 -11.94 18.62
N ALA A 177 2.50 -12.06 17.71
CA ALA A 177 2.34 -11.60 16.33
C ALA A 177 1.34 -12.49 15.57
N LEU A 178 1.36 -13.81 15.83
CA LEU A 178 0.36 -14.74 15.29
C LEU A 178 -1.04 -14.49 15.87
N GLU A 179 -1.13 -14.21 17.17
CA GLU A 179 -2.40 -13.83 17.82
C GLU A 179 -2.99 -12.56 17.20
N TYR A 180 -2.15 -11.54 16.99
CA TYR A 180 -2.57 -10.32 16.31
C TYR A 180 -3.03 -10.58 14.87
N TRP A 181 -2.31 -11.41 14.10
CA TRP A 181 -2.75 -11.80 12.76
C TRP A 181 -4.10 -12.51 12.78
N ASN A 182 -4.33 -13.43 13.73
CA ASN A 182 -5.62 -14.11 13.83
C ASN A 182 -6.76 -13.10 14.00
N ALA A 183 -6.58 -12.06 14.85
CA ALA A 183 -7.56 -10.99 15.00
C ALA A 183 -7.75 -10.18 13.70
N VAL A 184 -6.66 -9.80 13.01
CA VAL A 184 -6.76 -9.11 11.70
C VAL A 184 -7.51 -9.97 10.67
N SER A 185 -7.25 -11.28 10.67
CA SER A 185 -7.86 -12.23 9.74
C SER A 185 -9.37 -12.43 9.95
N GLU A 186 -9.91 -12.08 11.12
CA GLU A 186 -11.36 -12.07 11.36
C GLU A 186 -12.06 -10.94 10.61
N CYS A 187 -11.38 -9.80 10.45
CA CYS A 187 -11.85 -8.66 9.68
C CYS A 187 -11.67 -8.86 8.17
N CYS A 188 -10.59 -9.53 7.76
CA CYS A 188 -10.32 -9.86 6.36
C CYS A 188 -11.25 -10.98 5.86
N VAL A 189 -12.10 -10.72 4.88
CA VAL A 189 -12.79 -11.82 4.17
C VAL A 189 -11.78 -12.49 3.24
N ASN A 190 -11.58 -13.81 3.37
CA ASN A 190 -10.97 -14.59 2.29
C ASN A 190 -11.96 -14.64 1.12
N ILE A 191 -11.71 -13.87 0.05
CA ILE A 191 -12.50 -13.96 -1.19
C ILE A 191 -12.11 -15.24 -1.95
N THR A 192 -12.50 -16.40 -1.44
CA THR A 192 -12.59 -17.58 -2.29
C THR A 192 -13.89 -17.51 -3.07
N GLU A 193 -13.76 -17.48 -4.40
CA GLU A 193 -14.79 -17.60 -5.45
C GLU A 193 -15.23 -16.31 -6.14
N THR A 194 -14.53 -15.93 -7.22
CA THR A 194 -15.24 -15.81 -8.52
C THR A 194 -14.39 -15.91 -9.79
N PHE A 195 -13.04 -15.87 -9.79
CA PHE A 195 -12.27 -16.00 -11.06
C PHE A 195 -10.88 -16.66 -10.94
N GLY A 196 -10.74 -17.74 -10.18
CA GLY A 196 -9.56 -18.64 -10.30
C GLY A 196 -8.18 -18.02 -10.00
N GLN A 197 -8.13 -16.90 -9.28
CA GLN A 197 -6.91 -16.29 -8.77
C GLN A 197 -7.00 -16.20 -7.24
N THR A 198 -6.11 -16.91 -6.53
CA THR A 198 -5.97 -16.82 -5.07
C THR A 198 -5.10 -15.61 -4.76
N GLU A 199 -5.71 -14.44 -4.64
CA GLU A 199 -5.08 -13.29 -3.99
C GLU A 199 -5.74 -13.14 -2.61
N SER A 200 -4.92 -13.07 -1.56
CA SER A 200 -5.32 -12.72 -0.20
C SER A 200 -5.71 -11.25 -0.18
N ILE A 201 -6.83 -10.92 -0.85
CA ILE A 201 -7.47 -9.62 -0.79
C ILE A 201 -8.20 -9.61 0.54
N CYS A 202 -7.74 -8.79 1.48
CA CYS A 202 -8.59 -8.46 2.61
C CYS A 202 -9.76 -7.67 2.00
N ASP A 203 -10.98 -8.19 2.01
CA ASP A 203 -12.18 -7.35 1.82
C ASP A 203 -12.75 -7.08 3.21
N THR A 204 -13.10 -5.85 3.55
CA THR A 204 -13.50 -5.50 4.91
C THR A 204 -14.98 -5.85 5.15
N LYS A 205 -15.30 -6.65 6.18
CA LYS A 205 -16.72 -6.86 6.59
C LYS A 205 -17.35 -5.66 7.28
N GLN A 206 -16.56 -4.70 7.74
CA GLN A 206 -16.98 -3.59 8.58
C GLN A 206 -16.86 -2.25 7.85
N ALA A 207 -17.90 -1.42 7.97
CA ALA A 207 -18.02 -0.10 7.36
C ALA A 207 -16.94 0.90 7.88
N PRO A 208 -16.64 1.97 7.14
CA PRO A 208 -15.27 2.41 6.88
C PRO A 208 -14.69 3.24 8.01
N PHE A 209 -13.59 2.77 8.61
CA PHE A 209 -12.56 3.72 9.00
C PHE A 209 -12.08 4.40 7.72
N LYS A 210 -12.12 5.73 7.68
CA LYS A 210 -11.72 6.47 6.49
C LYS A 210 -10.20 6.38 6.35
N ILE A 211 -9.74 5.66 5.33
CA ILE A 211 -8.35 5.71 4.88
C ILE A 211 -8.17 7.03 4.13
N TYR A 212 -7.12 7.80 4.47
CA TYR A 212 -6.89 9.16 3.98
C TYR A 212 -5.84 9.21 2.87
#